data_AF-A0A7J4QC20-F1
#
_entry.id   AF-A0A7J4QC20-F1
#
_cell.length_a   1.000
_cell.length_b   1.000
_cell.length_c   1.000
_cell.angle_alpha   90.00
_cell.angle_beta   90.00
_cell.angle_gamma   90.00
#
_symmetry.space_group_name_H-M   'P 1'
#
loop_
_entity.id
_entity.type
_entity.pdbx_description
1 polymer ?
#
loop_
_entity_poly.entity_id
_entity_poly.type
_entity_poly.pdbx_seq_one_letter_code
_entity_poly.pdbx_strand_id
1 'polypeptide(L)'
;MEQYWMPKRLDFRNLRLCLDNYAADFLYIRDCGGVREDGKYSCHGRVKVNESLEGKTLDFRKDKSGLHLLIDSNEVFHFPLQRYDKGFSLAYERIQPTEDGIGVMVCLSTGVYPYHHTLPEPRRSFLRNVLDDHLIEIFFKGRVHIKFHSWWQKPHWKYWTVKLPSG
;
A
#
# COMPACT_ATOMS: atom_id res chain seq x y z
N MET A 1 4.57 -11.14 5.99
CA MET A 1 4.93 -9.83 5.38
C MET A 1 4.47 -8.74 6.33
N GLU A 2 5.37 -7.82 6.69
CA GLU A 2 5.11 -6.67 7.55
C GLU A 2 3.99 -5.79 6.95
N GLN A 3 2.88 -5.63 7.66
CA GLN A 3 1.73 -4.82 7.23
C GLN A 3 1.04 -4.13 8.40
N TYR A 4 0.68 -2.87 8.19
CA TYR A 4 0.01 -1.99 9.14
C TYR A 4 -1.35 -1.59 8.57
N TRP A 5 -2.41 -2.21 9.10
CA TRP A 5 -3.78 -1.95 8.68
C TRP A 5 -4.22 -0.53 9.04
N MET A 6 -4.90 0.14 8.12
CA MET A 6 -5.50 1.45 8.34
C MET A 6 -7.03 1.36 8.40
N PRO A 7 -7.70 2.27 9.14
CA PRO A 7 -9.16 2.31 9.14
C PRO A 7 -9.69 2.71 7.76
N LYS A 8 -10.57 1.88 7.19
CA LYS A 8 -11.26 2.14 5.90
C LYS A 8 -11.83 3.55 5.76
N ARG A 9 -12.41 4.08 6.85
CA ARG A 9 -12.98 5.45 6.89
C ARG A 9 -11.96 6.57 6.62
N LEU A 10 -10.66 6.27 6.71
CA LEU A 10 -9.56 7.22 6.51
C LEU A 10 -8.79 6.95 5.20
N ASP A 11 -9.19 5.99 4.39
CA ASP A 11 -8.41 5.51 3.23
C ASP A 11 -8.00 6.62 2.28
N PHE A 12 -8.96 7.41 1.78
CA PHE A 12 -8.65 8.49 0.83
C PHE A 12 -7.88 9.64 1.49
N ARG A 13 -8.04 9.85 2.79
CA ARG A 13 -7.22 10.80 3.55
C ARG A 13 -5.79 10.30 3.66
N ASN A 14 -5.57 9.03 3.99
CA ASN A 14 -4.25 8.43 4.07
C ASN A 14 -3.58 8.40 2.68
N LEU A 15 -4.32 8.01 1.64
CA LEU A 15 -3.83 8.05 0.25
C LEU A 15 -3.37 9.44 -0.14
N ARG A 16 -4.19 10.47 0.12
CA ARG A 16 -3.82 11.86 -0.14
C ARG A 16 -2.56 12.26 0.62
N LEU A 17 -2.51 11.99 1.92
CA LEU A 17 -1.35 12.28 2.75
C LEU A 17 -0.09 11.57 2.26
N CYS A 18 -0.20 10.33 1.78
CA CYS A 18 0.94 9.64 1.19
C CYS A 18 1.45 10.37 -0.06
N LEU A 19 0.56 10.67 -1.00
CA LEU A 19 0.92 11.28 -2.28
C LEU A 19 1.42 12.73 -2.14
N ASP A 20 0.92 13.49 -1.17
CA ASP A 20 1.35 14.89 -0.96
C ASP A 20 2.72 15.01 -0.28
N ASN A 21 3.12 13.99 0.49
CA ASN A 21 4.27 14.10 1.40
C ASN A 21 5.40 13.11 1.12
N TYR A 22 5.16 12.14 0.24
CA TYR A 22 6.14 11.09 -0.07
C TYR A 22 6.20 10.87 -1.58
N ALA A 23 7.41 10.79 -2.10
CA ALA A 23 7.65 10.56 -3.52
C ALA A 23 7.25 9.11 -3.88
N ALA A 24 6.11 8.99 -4.56
CA ALA A 24 5.72 7.74 -5.20
C ALA A 24 6.65 7.44 -6.38
N ASP A 25 7.13 6.21 -6.51
CA ASP A 25 8.06 5.81 -7.57
C ASP A 25 7.52 4.70 -8.47
N PHE A 26 6.42 4.04 -8.08
CA PHE A 26 5.78 3.01 -8.89
C PHE A 26 4.30 2.83 -8.57
N LEU A 27 3.50 2.52 -9.60
CA LEU A 27 2.11 2.11 -9.48
C LEU A 27 1.94 0.72 -10.12
N TYR A 28 1.40 -0.22 -9.33
CA TYR A 28 1.11 -1.56 -9.79
C TYR A 28 -0.34 -1.93 -9.47
N ILE A 29 -1.08 -2.39 -10.47
CA ILE A 29 -2.46 -2.85 -10.33
C ILE A 29 -2.61 -4.17 -11.09
N ARG A 30 -3.20 -5.16 -10.43
CA ARG A 30 -3.51 -6.46 -11.04
C ARG A 30 -4.78 -7.06 -10.45
N ASP A 31 -5.36 -8.04 -11.12
CA ASP A 31 -6.41 -8.86 -10.51
C ASP A 31 -5.86 -9.60 -9.27
N CYS A 32 -6.72 -10.01 -8.35
CA CYS A 32 -6.33 -10.84 -7.20
C CYS A 32 -6.03 -12.30 -7.55
N GLY A 33 -6.19 -12.68 -8.82
CA GLY A 33 -6.13 -14.08 -9.27
C GLY A 33 -7.52 -14.65 -9.45
N GLY A 34 -7.61 -15.83 -10.05
CA GLY A 34 -8.90 -16.44 -10.38
C GLY A 34 -8.77 -17.59 -11.36
N VAL A 35 -9.90 -18.23 -11.63
CA VAL A 35 -10.00 -19.27 -12.65
C VAL A 35 -9.86 -18.62 -14.03
N ARG A 36 -8.96 -19.19 -14.85
CA ARG A 36 -8.67 -18.73 -16.21
C ARG A 36 -9.60 -19.38 -17.22
N GLU A 37 -9.50 -18.92 -18.46
CA GLU A 37 -10.25 -19.48 -19.61
C GLU A 37 -9.97 -20.98 -19.82
N ASP A 38 -8.79 -21.46 -19.41
CA ASP A 38 -8.40 -22.88 -19.43
C ASP A 38 -8.92 -23.69 -18.23
N GLY A 39 -9.76 -23.08 -17.38
CA GLY A 39 -10.33 -23.70 -16.18
C GLY A 39 -9.36 -23.82 -14.99
N LYS A 40 -8.10 -23.38 -15.12
CA LYS A 40 -7.12 -23.49 -14.03
C LYS A 40 -7.13 -22.23 -13.15
N TYR A 41 -7.00 -22.44 -11.84
CA TYR A 41 -6.81 -21.33 -10.91
C TYR A 41 -5.39 -20.76 -11.05
N SER A 42 -5.29 -19.44 -11.19
CA SER A 42 -4.02 -18.73 -11.18
C SER A 42 -3.97 -17.74 -10.02
N CYS A 43 -2.97 -17.91 -9.15
CA CYS A 43 -2.65 -16.96 -8.09
C CYS A 43 -2.00 -15.65 -8.61
N HIS A 44 -1.55 -15.64 -9.87
CA HIS A 44 -0.99 -14.48 -10.54
C HIS A 44 -2.09 -13.80 -11.34
N GLY A 45 -2.75 -12.78 -10.80
CA GLY A 45 -3.77 -12.02 -11.54
C GLY A 45 -3.22 -11.29 -12.76
N ARG A 46 -4.07 -10.95 -13.74
CA ARG A 46 -3.59 -10.20 -14.93
C ARG A 46 -3.23 -8.79 -14.49
N VAL A 47 -2.07 -8.32 -14.94
CA VAL A 47 -1.61 -6.96 -14.73
C VAL A 47 -2.48 -6.00 -15.52
N LYS A 48 -2.91 -4.92 -14.88
CA LYS A 48 -3.70 -3.83 -15.47
C LYS A 48 -2.90 -2.55 -15.62
N VAL A 49 -2.07 -2.26 -14.61
CA VAL A 49 -1.16 -1.11 -14.59
C VAL A 49 0.18 -1.56 -14.03
N ASN A 50 1.26 -1.16 -14.68
CA ASN A 50 2.63 -1.47 -14.29
C ASN A 50 3.54 -0.32 -14.70
N GLU A 51 3.47 0.77 -13.94
CA GLU A 51 4.02 2.06 -14.36
C GLU A 51 5.11 2.54 -13.41
N SER A 52 6.27 2.88 -13.99
CA SER A 52 7.26 3.72 -13.33
C SER A 52 6.74 5.15 -13.24
N LEU A 53 6.91 5.76 -12.06
CA LEU A 53 6.55 7.15 -11.79
C LEU A 53 7.77 8.08 -11.81
N GLU A 54 8.91 7.62 -12.34
CA GLU A 54 10.07 8.48 -12.52
C GLU A 54 9.73 9.68 -13.43
N GLY A 55 9.83 10.89 -12.88
CA GLY A 55 9.48 12.12 -13.59
C GLY A 55 7.98 12.34 -13.79
N LYS A 56 7.10 11.50 -13.23
CA LYS A 56 5.64 11.59 -13.36
C LYS A 56 4.97 11.86 -12.01
N THR A 57 3.78 12.46 -12.04
CA THR A 57 2.97 12.70 -10.84
C THR A 57 1.81 11.72 -10.79
N LEU A 58 1.73 10.92 -9.72
CA LEU A 58 0.56 10.11 -9.41
C LEU A 58 -0.43 10.92 -8.57
N ASP A 59 -1.67 10.97 -9.01
CA ASP A 59 -2.77 11.57 -8.28
C ASP A 59 -4.04 10.69 -8.32
N PHE A 60 -5.09 11.12 -7.63
CA PHE A 60 -6.39 10.47 -7.69
C PHE A 60 -7.56 11.45 -7.62
N ARG A 61 -8.67 11.07 -8.24
CA ARG A 61 -9.99 11.70 -8.06
C ARG A 61 -10.95 10.69 -7.46
N LYS A 62 -11.71 11.10 -6.44
CA LYS A 62 -12.81 10.30 -5.87
C LYS A 62 -14.13 11.03 -6.09
N ASP A 63 -15.07 10.38 -6.74
CA ASP A 63 -16.42 10.91 -6.98
C ASP A 63 -17.48 9.81 -6.77
N LYS A 64 -18.70 10.00 -7.29
CA LYS A 64 -19.78 9.01 -7.16
C LYS A 64 -19.54 7.74 -7.99
N SER A 65 -18.77 7.82 -9.08
CA SER A 65 -18.46 6.67 -9.93
C SER A 65 -17.37 5.78 -9.36
N GLY A 66 -16.49 6.30 -8.49
CA GLY A 66 -15.44 5.47 -7.91
C GLY A 66 -14.19 6.23 -7.54
N LEU A 67 -13.05 5.52 -7.56
CA LEU A 67 -11.70 6.04 -7.42
C LEU A 67 -11.02 5.99 -8.79
N HIS A 68 -10.62 7.15 -9.30
CA HIS A 68 -9.88 7.32 -10.55
C HIS A 68 -8.42 7.58 -10.19
N LEU A 69 -7.50 6.77 -10.70
CA LEU A 69 -6.06 7.04 -10.60
C LEU A 69 -5.57 7.77 -11.84
N LEU A 70 -4.73 8.78 -11.61
CA LEU A 70 -4.27 9.71 -12.62
C LEU A 70 -2.74 9.71 -12.63
N ILE A 71 -2.12 9.58 -13.80
CA ILE A 71 -0.69 9.86 -14.01
C ILE A 71 -0.59 11.07 -14.92
N ASP A 72 0.06 12.13 -14.45
CA ASP A 72 0.17 13.42 -15.14
C ASP A 72 -1.21 13.94 -15.62
N SER A 73 -2.20 13.86 -14.72
CA SER A 73 -3.61 14.20 -14.95
C SER A 73 -4.38 13.29 -15.93
N ASN A 74 -3.74 12.29 -16.54
CA ASN A 74 -4.42 11.31 -17.39
C ASN A 74 -4.89 10.12 -16.58
N GLU A 75 -6.16 9.73 -16.75
CA GLU A 75 -6.70 8.56 -16.09
C GLU A 75 -6.05 7.27 -16.62
N VAL A 76 -5.52 6.46 -15.69
CA VAL A 76 -4.88 5.18 -16.00
C VAL A 76 -5.66 3.98 -15.49
N PHE A 77 -6.50 4.17 -14.47
CA PHE A 77 -7.35 3.12 -13.94
C PHE A 77 -8.53 3.69 -13.12
N HIS A 78 -9.68 3.02 -13.21
CA HIS A 78 -10.87 3.35 -12.44
C HIS A 78 -11.34 2.15 -11.62
N PHE A 79 -11.50 2.35 -10.31
CA PHE A 79 -12.13 1.40 -9.40
C PHE A 79 -13.56 1.86 -9.08
N PRO A 80 -14.61 1.10 -9.47
CA PRO A 80 -16.00 1.43 -9.14
C PRO A 80 -16.31 1.50 -7.63
N LEU A 81 -15.51 0.83 -6.81
CA LEU A 81 -15.65 0.64 -5.36
C LEU A 81 -16.96 -0.07 -4.95
N GLN A 82 -17.38 -1.05 -5.75
CA GLN A 82 -18.51 -1.94 -5.45
C GLN A 82 -18.14 -3.03 -4.45
N ARG A 83 -16.90 -3.55 -4.51
CA ARG A 83 -16.36 -4.56 -3.58
C ARG A 83 -15.11 -4.02 -2.90
N TYR A 84 -15.28 -3.57 -1.66
CA TYR A 84 -14.24 -2.85 -0.94
C TYR A 84 -14.49 -2.98 0.56
N ASP A 85 -14.00 -4.04 1.19
CA ASP A 85 -14.38 -4.38 2.57
C ASP A 85 -13.36 -3.92 3.61
N LYS A 86 -12.09 -3.76 3.21
CA LYS A 86 -10.98 -3.42 4.11
C LYS A 86 -10.34 -2.11 3.72
N GLY A 87 -9.80 -1.41 4.70
CA GLY A 87 -8.99 -0.22 4.45
C GLY A 87 -7.62 -0.57 3.87
N PHE A 88 -6.93 0.44 3.35
CA PHE A 88 -5.54 0.32 2.92
C PHE A 88 -4.68 -0.22 4.06
N SER A 89 -3.63 -0.97 3.71
CA SER A 89 -2.52 -1.25 4.60
C SER A 89 -1.26 -0.59 4.08
N LEU A 90 -0.37 -0.22 5.00
CA LEU A 90 1.00 0.13 4.66
C LEU A 90 1.91 -1.05 4.97
N ALA A 91 2.69 -1.47 3.99
CA ALA A 91 3.78 -2.41 4.17
C ALA A 91 5.13 -1.67 4.11
N TYR A 92 6.13 -2.21 4.80
CA TYR A 92 7.51 -1.77 4.64
C TYR A 92 8.36 -2.90 4.08
N GLU A 93 9.26 -2.56 3.18
CA GLU A 93 10.37 -3.42 2.78
C GLU A 93 11.57 -3.05 3.61
N ARG A 94 11.89 -3.95 4.55
CA ARG A 94 13.05 -3.88 5.41
C ARG A 94 13.97 -5.05 5.09
N ILE A 95 15.24 -4.74 4.91
CA ILE A 95 16.29 -5.74 4.73
C ILE A 95 17.19 -5.66 5.94
N GLN A 96 17.24 -6.74 6.71
CA GLN A 96 18.21 -6.92 7.80
C GLN A 96 19.54 -7.30 7.16
N PRO A 97 20.63 -6.55 7.38
CA PRO A 97 21.94 -6.95 6.88
C PRO A 97 22.39 -8.28 7.47
N THR A 98 23.01 -9.10 6.62
CA THR A 98 23.67 -10.36 6.99
C THR A 98 25.16 -10.26 6.67
N GLU A 99 25.98 -11.11 7.28
CA GLU A 99 27.45 -11.07 7.12
C GLU A 99 27.90 -11.26 5.66
N ASP A 100 27.12 -11.97 4.84
CA ASP A 100 27.34 -12.18 3.41
C ASP A 100 26.95 -10.98 2.53
N GLY A 101 26.39 -9.92 3.12
CA GLY A 101 25.97 -8.70 2.42
C GLY A 101 24.68 -8.81 1.59
N ILE A 102 24.02 -9.98 1.55
CA ILE A 102 22.77 -10.19 0.79
C ILE A 102 21.59 -9.52 1.53
N GLY A 103 21.55 -9.71 2.84
CA GLY A 103 20.47 -9.30 3.72
C GLY A 103 19.23 -10.19 3.62
N VAL A 104 18.40 -10.16 4.65
CA VAL A 104 17.15 -10.93 4.71
C VAL A 104 15.95 -10.01 4.91
N MET A 105 14.85 -10.31 4.21
CA MET A 105 13.61 -9.55 4.36
C MET A 105 13.03 -9.75 5.75
N VAL A 106 12.78 -8.64 6.46
CA VAL A 106 12.16 -8.69 7.78
C VAL A 106 10.69 -9.08 7.65
N CYS A 107 10.32 -10.19 8.28
CA CYS A 107 8.93 -10.63 8.39
C CYS A 107 8.42 -10.46 9.82
N LEU A 108 7.66 -9.39 10.06
CA LEU A 108 7.06 -9.13 11.37
C LEU A 108 5.70 -9.81 11.54
N SER A 109 5.41 -10.21 12.76
CA SER A 109 4.07 -10.58 13.20
C SER A 109 3.17 -9.34 13.34
N THR A 110 1.87 -9.55 13.51
CA THR A 110 0.91 -8.47 13.70
C THR A 110 1.13 -7.75 15.03
N GLY A 111 0.94 -6.43 15.03
CA GLY A 111 0.97 -5.62 16.25
C GLY A 111 2.34 -5.09 16.70
N VAL A 112 3.42 -5.48 16.00
CA VAL A 112 4.78 -4.96 16.22
C VAL A 112 4.82 -3.44 16.01
N TYR A 113 5.56 -2.73 16.86
CA TYR A 113 5.72 -1.29 16.74
C TYR A 113 6.65 -0.94 15.54
N PRO A 114 6.21 -0.12 14.57
CA PRO A 114 6.96 0.17 13.34
C PRO A 114 8.27 0.95 13.53
N TYR A 115 8.53 1.47 14.74
CA TYR A 115 9.75 2.21 15.09
C TYR A 115 10.50 1.54 16.24
N HIS A 116 10.35 0.22 16.39
CA HIS A 116 11.17 -0.50 17.35
C HIS A 116 12.65 -0.35 16.94
N HIS A 117 13.51 -0.01 17.90
CA HIS A 117 14.91 0.36 17.65
C HIS A 117 15.77 -0.76 17.03
N THR A 118 15.31 -2.01 17.12
CA THR A 118 15.98 -3.17 16.51
C THR A 118 15.61 -3.38 15.04
N LEU A 119 14.68 -2.60 14.49
CA LEU A 119 14.25 -2.76 13.09
C LEU A 119 15.12 -1.86 12.19
N PRO A 120 15.67 -2.40 11.08
CA PRO A 120 16.39 -1.59 10.10
C PRO A 120 15.43 -0.61 9.41
N GLU A 121 15.92 0.52 8.91
CA GLU A 121 15.06 1.48 8.19
C GLU A 121 14.45 0.85 6.92
N PRO A 122 13.20 1.21 6.55
CA PRO A 122 12.59 0.76 5.31
C PRO A 122 13.35 1.29 4.11
N ARG A 123 13.67 0.41 3.17
CA ARG A 123 14.13 0.81 1.83
C ARG A 123 12.97 1.39 1.02
N ARG A 124 11.78 0.83 1.21
CA ARG A 124 10.56 1.20 0.49
C ARG A 124 9.32 1.01 1.35
N SER A 125 8.28 1.77 1.04
CA SER A 125 6.95 1.61 1.61
C SER A 125 5.93 1.31 0.50
N PHE A 126 4.90 0.54 0.83
CA PHE A 126 3.85 0.18 -0.13
C PHE A 126 2.49 0.44 0.50
N LEU A 127 1.72 1.35 -0.09
CA LEU A 127 0.31 1.51 0.25
C LEU A 127 -0.49 0.55 -0.63
N ARG A 128 -1.21 -0.39 -0.02
CA ARG A 128 -1.88 -1.46 -0.74
C ARG A 128 -3.31 -1.71 -0.30
N ASN A 129 -4.16 -2.14 -1.22
CA ASN A 129 -5.51 -2.60 -0.91
C ASN A 129 -6.02 -3.55 -2.00
N VAL A 130 -7.10 -4.27 -1.70
CA VAL A 130 -7.92 -4.98 -2.69
C VAL A 130 -9.21 -4.18 -2.88
N LEU A 131 -9.40 -3.64 -4.09
CA LEU A 131 -10.55 -2.86 -4.51
C LEU A 131 -11.14 -3.52 -5.76
N ASP A 132 -12.42 -3.89 -5.73
CA ASP A 132 -13.12 -4.50 -6.87
C ASP A 132 -12.39 -5.71 -7.47
N ASP A 133 -11.91 -6.61 -6.60
CA ASP A 133 -11.11 -7.79 -6.98
C ASP A 133 -9.74 -7.48 -7.61
N HIS A 134 -9.29 -6.22 -7.56
CA HIS A 134 -7.96 -5.79 -8.00
C HIS A 134 -7.08 -5.43 -6.81
N LEU A 135 -5.87 -5.96 -6.78
CA LEU A 135 -4.81 -5.51 -5.88
C LEU A 135 -4.18 -4.25 -6.47
N ILE A 136 -4.24 -3.16 -5.70
CA ILE A 136 -3.48 -1.92 -5.94
C ILE A 136 -2.30 -1.87 -4.99
N GLU A 137 -1.12 -1.50 -5.52
CA GLU A 137 0.10 -1.24 -4.77
C GLU A 137 0.74 0.05 -5.29
N ILE A 138 0.88 1.04 -4.41
CA ILE A 138 1.59 2.30 -4.66
C ILE A 138 2.87 2.29 -3.83
N PHE A 139 3.99 2.48 -4.51
CA PHE A 139 5.31 2.36 -3.93
C PHE A 139 5.88 3.75 -3.65
N PHE A 140 6.53 3.89 -2.50
CA PHE A 140 7.16 5.13 -2.06
C PHE A 140 8.60 4.85 -1.66
N LYS A 141 9.51 5.77 -2.02
CA LYS A 141 10.90 5.70 -1.59
C LYS A 141 11.01 5.86 -0.06
N GLY A 142 11.74 4.97 0.60
CA GLY A 142 11.94 5.02 2.05
C GLY A 142 10.67 4.80 2.85
N ARG A 143 10.57 5.46 4.00
CA ARG A 143 9.51 5.28 5.00
C ARG A 143 8.38 6.28 4.83
N VAL A 144 7.14 5.80 4.68
CA VAL A 144 5.93 6.57 4.95
C VAL A 144 5.64 6.56 6.45
N HIS A 145 5.74 7.68 7.16
CA HIS A 145 5.54 7.68 8.60
C HIS A 145 4.06 7.43 8.99
N ILE A 146 3.86 6.51 9.93
CA ILE A 146 2.56 6.19 10.53
C ILE A 146 2.55 6.43 12.04
N LYS A 147 1.35 6.58 12.61
CA LYS A 147 1.11 6.63 14.06
C LYS A 147 -0.04 5.71 14.46
N PHE A 148 -0.05 5.30 15.72
CA PHE A 148 -1.18 4.55 16.27
C PHE A 148 -2.46 5.40 16.14
N HIS A 149 -3.54 4.77 15.67
CA HIS A 149 -4.85 5.39 15.59
C HIS A 149 -5.80 4.80 16.64
N SER A 150 -6.04 3.49 16.60
CA SER A 150 -6.99 2.82 17.51
C SER A 150 -6.74 1.32 17.57
N TRP A 151 -7.39 0.64 18.51
CA TRP A 151 -7.43 -0.82 18.55
C TRP A 151 -8.50 -1.34 17.60
N TRP A 152 -8.16 -2.35 16.79
CA TRP A 152 -9.16 -3.18 16.12
C TRP A 152 -9.62 -4.30 17.06
N GLN A 153 -8.66 -5.00 17.68
CA GLN A 153 -8.90 -5.99 18.73
C GLN A 153 -7.73 -5.95 19.71
N LYS A 154 -8.01 -5.61 20.98
CA LYS A 154 -6.99 -5.59 22.02
C LYS A 154 -6.51 -7.02 22.34
N PRO A 155 -5.21 -7.23 22.66
CA PRO A 155 -4.08 -6.29 22.55
C PRO A 155 -3.28 -6.45 21.24
N HIS A 156 -3.76 -7.24 20.27
CA HIS A 156 -2.93 -7.70 19.15
C HIS A 156 -3.10 -6.89 17.87
N TRP A 157 -4.30 -6.35 17.63
CA TRP A 157 -4.65 -5.75 16.35
C TRP A 157 -4.86 -4.24 16.49
N LYS A 158 -4.00 -3.49 15.83
CA LYS A 158 -3.96 -2.03 15.85
C LYS A 158 -4.29 -1.50 14.47
N TYR A 159 -5.05 -0.42 14.45
CA TYR A 159 -5.14 0.46 13.30
C TYR A 159 -4.07 1.55 13.40
N TRP A 160 -3.48 1.85 12.25
CA TRP A 160 -2.49 2.88 12.05
C TRP A 160 -3.03 3.93 11.06
N THR A 161 -2.43 5.11 11.06
CA THR A 161 -2.76 6.16 10.09
C THR A 161 -1.50 6.92 9.74
N VAL A 162 -1.46 7.53 8.56
CA VAL A 162 -0.33 8.35 8.11
C VAL A 162 -0.16 9.51 9.09
N LYS A 163 1.09 9.70 9.54
CA LYS A 163 1.46 10.83 10.39
C LYS A 163 1.62 12.04 9.47
N LEU A 164 0.89 13.11 9.78
CA LEU A 164 1.14 14.43 9.19
C LEU A 164 2.61 14.81 9.46
N PRO A 165 3.38 15.26 8.47
CA PRO A 165 4.66 15.88 8.76
C PRO A 165 4.42 17.05 9.72
N SER A 166 5.27 17.17 10.74
CA SER A 166 5.28 18.39 11.55
C SER A 166 5.68 19.53 10.61
N GLY A 167 4.78 20.48 10.39
CA GLY A 167 5.13 21.74 9.71
C GLY A 167 6.10 22.57 10.51
#